data_AF-A4FMH3-F1
#
_entry.id   AF-A4FMH3-F1
#
_cell.length_a   1.000
_cell.length_b   1.000
_cell.length_c   1.000
_cell.angle_alpha   90.00
_cell.angle_beta   90.00
_cell.angle_gamma   90.00
#
_symmetry.space_group_name_H-M   'P 1'
#
loop_
_entity.id
_entity.type
_entity.pdbx_description
1 polymer ?
#
loop_
_entity_poly.entity_id
_entity_poly.type
_entity_poly.pdbx_seq_one_letter_code
_entity_poly.pdbx_strand_id
1 'polypeptide(L)'
;MRNKRFLRPGHLVPLDGLLWVLDEFQPVAALVDPDTALPRAVVDWRELPPPAPDSATWVVTDHYRLWVQQGTGGPIGRVDEGGLRQVADPGGADLVAVGRGAAWCVDSRSPDPGTPGGPGVAPVPPPRPGSRLVVVAEDGGARTIAVDRPTESVTPRPDGIYLRVHGKPPTAVPMGDPRTVTGWGYAYHAEHLRLTEPLPDRIEYEQYEKREPDMEPPLWNLGGAGPWTPWHDPEEVTRYGLRAGGLRWALGALAHQPLGDRYPLVATGHDPESGRERVRVDLGTGWPRAAAECGGFLWALAGTRTRQLLRIDPLSARAEALPQVGSIDIADRCWPLVGFDADEVEEHAERERARFEDAGRYLRLSDARSEIEGEWPDLRVRLAFRHPHLPGGWLRRRWRVFDEVGRPTSETHADVHLMEDLETGQLPPPEEAVDGVLDI
;
A
#
# COMPACT_ATOMS: atom_id res chain seq x y z
N MET A 1 18.54 -1.38 -26.64
CA MET A 1 19.01 -1.10 -25.26
C MET A 1 17.78 -0.95 -24.41
N ARG A 2 17.64 -1.65 -23.26
CA ARG A 2 16.55 -1.34 -22.32
C ARG A 2 16.74 0.10 -21.85
N ASN A 3 15.67 0.90 -21.86
CA ASN A 3 15.70 2.21 -21.22
C ASN A 3 16.02 2.02 -19.74
N LYS A 4 16.78 2.96 -19.17
CA LYS A 4 17.08 2.94 -17.73
C LYS A 4 15.76 2.99 -16.96
N ARG A 5 15.63 2.13 -15.94
CA ARG A 5 14.53 2.18 -14.97
C ARG A 5 15.16 2.25 -13.60
N PHE A 6 15.09 3.42 -12.98
CA PHE A 6 15.63 3.63 -11.63
C PHE A 6 14.62 3.23 -10.59
N LEU A 7 15.06 2.60 -9.48
CA LEU A 7 14.23 2.19 -8.35
C LEU A 7 13.25 3.31 -7.93
N ARG A 8 11.97 2.95 -7.77
CA ARG A 8 10.91 3.81 -7.24
C ARG A 8 10.46 3.27 -5.90
N PRO A 9 11.02 3.78 -4.79
CA PRO A 9 10.66 3.29 -3.46
C PRO A 9 9.15 3.36 -3.21
N GLY A 10 8.57 2.22 -2.85
CA GLY A 10 7.17 2.10 -2.44
C GLY A 10 7.03 1.62 -0.99
N HIS A 11 7.89 0.70 -0.57
CA HIS A 11 7.81 0.01 0.72
C HIS A 11 9.16 0.05 1.45
N LEU A 12 9.11 0.11 2.79
CA LEU A 12 10.27 0.03 3.66
C LEU A 12 10.13 -1.15 4.60
N VAL A 13 11.14 -2.02 4.63
CA VAL A 13 11.14 -3.22 5.46
C VAL A 13 12.47 -3.36 6.21
N PRO A 14 12.50 -3.17 7.54
CA PRO A 14 13.66 -3.52 8.34
C PRO A 14 13.77 -5.04 8.46
N LEU A 15 14.91 -5.58 8.03
CA LEU A 15 15.16 -7.02 7.97
C LEU A 15 16.64 -7.31 8.23
N ASP A 16 16.93 -8.15 9.22
CA ASP A 16 18.28 -8.61 9.57
C ASP A 16 19.32 -7.47 9.69
N GLY A 17 18.91 -6.36 10.31
CA GLY A 17 19.76 -5.18 10.53
C GLY A 17 19.98 -4.30 9.29
N LEU A 18 19.36 -4.62 8.16
CA LEU A 18 19.34 -3.79 6.95
C LEU A 18 17.96 -3.16 6.73
N LEU A 19 17.95 -2.04 6.02
CA LEU A 19 16.71 -1.48 5.48
C LEU A 19 16.53 -1.95 4.05
N TRP A 20 15.46 -2.70 3.81
CA TRP A 20 15.04 -3.08 2.47
C TRP A 20 14.09 -2.03 1.91
N VAL A 21 14.50 -1.42 0.81
CA VAL A 21 13.72 -0.41 0.07
C VAL A 21 13.18 -1.07 -1.19
N LEU A 22 11.92 -1.48 -1.15
CA LEU A 22 11.30 -2.20 -2.26
C LEU A 22 10.73 -1.22 -3.29
N ASP A 23 10.86 -1.58 -4.56
CA ASP A 23 10.19 -0.88 -5.64
C ASP A 23 8.66 -0.99 -5.46
N GLU A 24 7.94 0.06 -5.85
CA GLU A 24 6.47 0.07 -5.79
C GLU A 24 5.83 -0.93 -6.75
N PHE A 25 6.44 -1.16 -7.90
CA PHE A 25 5.81 -1.90 -8.99
C PHE A 25 6.62 -3.13 -9.40
N GLN A 26 7.94 -3.10 -9.26
CA GLN A 26 8.83 -4.17 -9.70
C GLN A 26 9.20 -5.09 -8.53
N PRO A 27 9.51 -6.37 -8.79
CA PRO A 27 9.84 -7.35 -7.75
C PRO A 27 11.31 -7.18 -7.30
N VAL A 28 11.68 -5.97 -6.88
CA VAL A 28 13.07 -5.57 -6.64
C VAL A 28 13.17 -4.83 -5.31
N ALA A 29 14.24 -5.06 -4.56
CA ALA A 29 14.59 -4.27 -3.39
C ALA A 29 16.06 -3.84 -3.42
N ALA A 30 16.33 -2.61 -2.98
CA ALA A 30 17.67 -2.20 -2.59
C ALA A 30 17.87 -2.42 -1.09
N LEU A 31 18.98 -3.06 -0.73
CA LEU A 31 19.38 -3.29 0.66
C LEU A 31 20.28 -2.14 1.08
N VAL A 32 19.84 -1.34 2.04
CA VAL A 32 20.54 -0.16 2.53
C VAL A 32 21.08 -0.43 3.92
N ASP A 33 22.36 -0.15 4.11
CA ASP A 33 23.01 -0.18 5.40
C ASP A 33 22.55 1.03 6.24
N PRO A 34 21.94 0.83 7.42
CA PRO A 34 21.33 1.94 8.14
C PRO A 34 22.36 2.93 8.71
N ASP A 35 23.56 2.45 9.06
CA ASP A 35 24.62 3.27 9.65
C ASP A 35 25.25 4.19 8.59
N THR A 36 25.57 3.63 7.43
CA THR A 36 26.23 4.38 6.35
C THR A 36 25.25 5.06 5.39
N ALA A 37 23.97 4.66 5.39
CA ALA A 37 22.95 5.08 4.43
C ALA A 37 23.31 4.81 2.96
N LEU A 38 24.15 3.79 2.72
CA LEU A 38 24.59 3.38 1.40
C LEU A 38 23.92 2.07 0.96
N PRO A 39 23.55 1.95 -0.34
CA PRO A 39 23.11 0.67 -0.90
C PRO A 39 24.25 -0.36 -0.86
N ARG A 40 23.98 -1.55 -0.33
CA ARG A 40 24.90 -2.68 -0.29
C ARG A 40 24.65 -3.67 -1.43
N ALA A 41 23.38 -3.93 -1.72
CA ALA A 41 22.96 -4.90 -2.71
C ALA A 41 21.61 -4.52 -3.32
N VAL A 42 21.30 -5.15 -4.45
CA VAL A 42 19.97 -5.09 -5.07
C VAL A 42 19.54 -6.52 -5.37
N VAL A 43 18.39 -6.90 -4.84
CA VAL A 43 17.81 -8.24 -4.95
C VAL A 43 16.52 -8.17 -5.74
N ASP A 44 16.17 -9.26 -6.42
CA ASP A 44 14.90 -9.40 -7.11
C ASP A 44 14.30 -10.79 -6.93
N TRP A 45 13.02 -10.90 -7.25
CA TRP A 45 12.23 -12.14 -7.20
C TRP A 45 11.32 -12.23 -8.42
N ARG A 46 11.83 -11.81 -9.58
CA ARG A 46 11.09 -11.74 -10.85
C ARG A 46 10.64 -13.09 -11.40
N GLU A 47 11.11 -14.19 -10.80
CA GLU A 47 10.62 -15.54 -11.05
C GLU A 47 9.19 -15.73 -10.53
N LEU A 48 8.74 -14.93 -9.56
CA LEU A 48 7.32 -14.82 -9.24
C LEU A 48 6.61 -14.04 -10.37
N PRO A 49 5.43 -14.49 -10.80
CA PRO A 49 4.68 -13.81 -11.85
C PRO A 49 4.27 -12.40 -11.38
N PRO A 50 4.17 -11.42 -12.29
CA PRO A 50 3.59 -10.12 -11.97
C PRO A 50 2.14 -10.28 -11.47
N PRO A 51 1.71 -9.46 -10.49
CA PRO A 51 0.35 -9.51 -9.95
C PRO A 51 -0.67 -9.25 -11.07
N ALA A 52 -1.96 -9.56 -10.87
CA ALA A 52 -3.00 -9.11 -11.80
C ALA A 52 -3.04 -7.56 -11.87
N PRO A 53 -3.57 -6.96 -12.96
CA PRO A 53 -3.87 -5.53 -12.98
C PRO A 53 -4.65 -5.11 -11.72
N ASP A 54 -4.34 -3.94 -11.19
CA ASP A 54 -4.96 -3.37 -9.97
C ASP A 54 -4.73 -4.17 -8.67
N SER A 55 -3.90 -5.20 -8.69
CA SER A 55 -3.52 -5.97 -7.50
C SER A 55 -2.14 -5.55 -6.99
N ALA A 56 -2.03 -5.36 -5.68
CA ALA A 56 -0.78 -4.95 -5.03
C ALA A 56 0.10 -6.15 -4.65
N THR A 57 1.40 -5.90 -4.52
CA THR A 57 2.30 -6.84 -3.85
C THR A 57 2.07 -6.78 -2.34
N TRP A 58 1.82 -7.93 -1.72
CA TRP A 58 1.78 -8.05 -0.27
C TRP A 58 3.17 -8.42 0.25
N VAL A 59 3.59 -7.75 1.30
CA VAL A 59 4.92 -7.92 1.90
C VAL A 59 4.74 -8.13 3.38
N VAL A 60 5.25 -9.24 3.90
CA VAL A 60 5.12 -9.60 5.31
C VAL A 60 6.47 -10.04 5.85
N THR A 61 6.81 -9.60 7.06
CA THR A 61 8.09 -9.88 7.71
C THR A 61 7.94 -10.17 9.20
N ASP A 62 8.87 -10.94 9.75
CA ASP A 62 9.06 -11.15 11.20
C ASP A 62 10.39 -10.53 11.69
N HIS A 63 10.93 -9.55 10.95
CA HIS A 63 12.27 -8.94 11.10
C HIS A 63 13.46 -9.82 10.70
N TYR A 64 13.25 -11.12 10.50
CA TYR A 64 14.31 -12.05 10.08
C TYR A 64 14.02 -12.69 8.72
N ARG A 65 12.76 -12.71 8.31
CA ARG A 65 12.30 -13.32 7.06
C ARG A 65 11.40 -12.35 6.31
N LEU A 66 11.61 -12.29 5.00
CA LEU A 66 10.73 -11.58 4.09
C LEU A 66 9.94 -12.59 3.25
N TRP A 67 8.62 -12.49 3.30
CA TRP A 67 7.74 -13.18 2.36
C TRP A 67 6.96 -12.15 1.56
N VAL A 68 6.80 -12.45 0.28
CA VAL A 68 6.06 -11.62 -0.67
C VAL A 68 4.96 -12.45 -1.34
N GLN A 69 3.84 -11.81 -1.66
CA GLN A 69 2.80 -12.38 -2.50
C GLN A 69 2.47 -11.41 -3.62
N GLN A 70 2.53 -11.89 -4.86
CA GLN A 70 2.21 -11.08 -6.04
C GLN A 70 0.72 -11.11 -6.32
N GLY A 71 -0.02 -10.20 -5.66
CA GLY A 71 -1.46 -10.10 -5.75
C GLY A 71 -2.21 -11.13 -4.90
N THR A 72 -3.47 -10.81 -4.59
CA THR A 72 -4.38 -11.66 -3.83
C THR A 72 -4.50 -13.04 -4.48
N GLY A 73 -4.32 -14.08 -3.68
CA GLY A 73 -4.39 -15.49 -4.06
C GLY A 73 -3.27 -15.97 -4.97
N GLY A 74 -2.28 -15.12 -5.28
CA GLY A 74 -1.11 -15.49 -6.08
C GLY A 74 -0.12 -16.37 -5.32
N PRO A 75 0.92 -16.89 -6.00
CA PRO A 75 2.00 -17.60 -5.33
C PRO A 75 2.74 -16.68 -4.35
N ILE A 76 3.22 -17.27 -3.27
CA ILE A 76 4.07 -16.60 -2.28
C ILE A 76 5.53 -17.00 -2.50
N GLY A 77 6.45 -16.12 -2.13
CA GLY A 77 7.87 -16.44 -2.15
C GLY A 77 8.63 -15.90 -0.96
N ARG A 78 9.61 -16.68 -0.50
CA ARG A 78 10.57 -16.27 0.54
C ARG A 78 11.78 -15.63 -0.13
N VAL A 79 12.14 -14.44 0.30
CA VAL A 79 13.22 -13.64 -0.28
C VAL A 79 14.29 -13.39 0.80
N ASP A 80 15.56 -13.50 0.44
CA ASP A 80 16.69 -13.07 1.26
C ASP A 80 17.70 -12.27 0.43
N GLU A 81 18.86 -11.93 1.00
CA GLU A 81 19.88 -11.11 0.34
C GLU A 81 20.40 -11.68 -0.99
N GLY A 82 20.19 -12.97 -1.26
CA GLY A 82 20.51 -13.60 -2.55
C GLY A 82 19.32 -13.77 -3.49
N GLY A 83 18.17 -13.14 -3.21
CA GLY A 83 16.96 -13.16 -4.03
C GLY A 83 15.93 -14.18 -3.59
N LEU A 84 15.11 -14.64 -4.53
CA LEU A 84 14.07 -15.63 -4.27
C LEU A 84 14.67 -16.98 -3.87
N ARG A 85 14.30 -17.49 -2.70
CA ARG A 85 14.74 -18.80 -2.18
C ARG A 85 13.74 -19.90 -2.37
N GLN A 86 12.48 -19.55 -2.35
CA GLN A 86 11.39 -20.51 -2.30
C GLN A 86 10.12 -19.92 -2.84
N VAL A 87 9.32 -20.77 -3.46
CA VAL A 87 7.99 -20.45 -3.95
C VAL A 87 7.02 -21.50 -3.40
N ALA A 88 5.84 -21.05 -2.99
CA ALA A 88 4.73 -21.93 -2.66
C ALA A 88 3.44 -21.37 -3.25
N ASP A 89 2.55 -22.27 -3.65
CA ASP A 89 1.19 -21.92 -4.05
C ASP A 89 0.26 -22.14 -2.85
N PRO A 90 -0.28 -21.07 -2.23
CA PRO A 90 -1.21 -21.20 -1.11
C PRO A 90 -2.62 -21.62 -1.56
N GLY A 91 -2.83 -21.92 -2.86
CA GLY A 91 -4.10 -22.36 -3.41
C GLY A 91 -5.16 -21.28 -3.30
N GLY A 92 -4.81 -20.04 -3.66
CA GLY A 92 -5.71 -18.89 -3.63
C GLY A 92 -5.89 -18.20 -2.27
N ALA A 93 -5.19 -18.62 -1.22
CA ALA A 93 -5.18 -17.92 0.08
C ALA A 93 -4.17 -16.76 0.10
N ASP A 94 -4.44 -15.71 0.86
CA ASP A 94 -3.60 -14.52 0.97
C ASP A 94 -2.63 -14.62 2.14
N LEU A 95 -1.38 -14.23 1.90
CA LEU A 95 -0.35 -14.07 2.90
C LEU A 95 -0.73 -12.95 3.89
N VAL A 96 -0.88 -13.32 5.16
CA VAL A 96 -1.28 -12.38 6.22
C VAL A 96 -0.28 -12.27 7.36
N ALA A 97 0.57 -13.28 7.57
CA ALA A 97 1.56 -13.23 8.63
C ALA A 97 2.80 -14.08 8.32
N VAL A 98 3.91 -13.74 8.96
CA VAL A 98 5.13 -14.55 9.02
C VAL A 98 5.53 -14.66 10.48
N GLY A 99 6.01 -15.83 10.87
CA GLY A 99 6.53 -16.07 12.21
C GLY A 99 6.52 -17.54 12.57
N ARG A 100 7.28 -17.91 13.61
CA ARG A 100 7.49 -19.30 14.04
C ARG A 100 8.00 -20.21 12.92
N GLY A 101 8.81 -19.67 12.00
CA GLY A 101 9.37 -20.44 10.88
C GLY A 101 8.33 -20.81 9.80
N ALA A 102 7.23 -20.07 9.71
CA ALA A 102 6.23 -20.29 8.66
C ALA A 102 5.66 -18.98 8.13
N ALA A 103 5.20 -19.02 6.88
CA ALA A 103 4.27 -18.07 6.32
C ALA A 103 2.84 -18.58 6.52
N TRP A 104 1.94 -17.67 6.86
CA TRP A 104 0.55 -17.96 7.20
C TRP A 104 -0.35 -17.28 6.18
N CYS A 105 -1.17 -18.06 5.50
CA CYS A 105 -2.14 -17.59 4.53
C CYS A 105 -3.58 -17.93 4.94
N VAL A 106 -4.53 -17.05 4.61
CA VAL A 106 -5.96 -17.24 4.90
C VAL A 106 -6.79 -16.96 3.66
N ASP A 107 -7.96 -17.58 3.53
CA ASP A 107 -8.90 -17.21 2.47
C ASP A 107 -9.44 -15.78 2.74
N SER A 108 -8.89 -14.76 2.08
CA SER A 108 -9.08 -13.32 2.36
C SER A 108 -10.42 -12.71 1.96
N ARG A 109 -11.46 -13.52 1.83
CA ARG A 109 -12.79 -13.01 1.51
C ARG A 109 -13.52 -12.78 2.82
N SER A 110 -13.42 -11.56 3.35
CA SER A 110 -14.48 -11.01 4.21
C SER A 110 -15.79 -11.34 3.50
N PRO A 111 -16.69 -12.12 4.10
CA PRO A 111 -17.88 -12.56 3.40
C PRO A 111 -18.65 -11.32 2.94
N ASP A 112 -18.74 -11.12 1.62
CA ASP A 112 -19.55 -10.06 1.03
C ASP A 112 -21.00 -10.35 1.44
N PRO A 113 -21.58 -9.48 2.28
CA PRO A 113 -22.90 -9.72 2.79
C PRO A 113 -24.01 -9.41 1.78
N GLY A 114 -23.64 -9.00 0.57
CA GLY A 114 -24.54 -8.68 -0.52
C GLY A 114 -25.15 -7.29 -0.40
N THR A 115 -25.79 -6.85 -1.47
CA THR A 115 -26.53 -5.59 -1.51
C THR A 115 -27.75 -5.67 -0.60
N PRO A 116 -28.03 -4.65 0.23
CA PRO A 116 -29.28 -4.58 0.98
C PRO A 116 -30.49 -4.78 0.06
N GLY A 117 -31.55 -5.41 0.59
CA GLY A 117 -32.87 -5.30 -0.02
C GLY A 117 -33.27 -3.83 -0.11
N GLY A 118 -34.25 -3.50 -0.96
CA GLY A 118 -34.68 -2.11 -1.21
C GLY A 118 -34.93 -1.26 0.06
N PRO A 119 -35.15 0.06 -0.11
CA PRO A 119 -35.18 1.02 1.00
C PRO A 119 -35.98 0.53 2.23
N GLY A 120 -35.31 0.43 3.38
CA GLY A 120 -35.92 -0.02 4.64
C GLY A 120 -35.83 -1.52 4.94
N VAL A 121 -35.26 -2.33 4.04
CA VAL A 121 -34.99 -3.76 4.31
C VAL A 121 -33.58 -3.93 4.85
N ALA A 122 -33.46 -4.35 6.11
CA ALA A 122 -32.16 -4.72 6.67
C ALA A 122 -31.58 -5.90 5.87
N PRO A 123 -30.31 -5.85 5.47
CA PRO A 123 -29.70 -6.98 4.78
C PRO A 123 -29.66 -8.24 5.66
N VAL A 124 -29.80 -9.40 5.02
CA VAL A 124 -29.62 -10.70 5.69
C VAL A 124 -28.12 -11.02 5.69
N PRO A 125 -27.49 -11.20 6.86
CA PRO A 125 -26.09 -11.61 6.92
C PRO A 125 -25.87 -12.91 6.14
N PRO A 126 -24.78 -13.03 5.36
CA PRO A 126 -24.47 -14.26 4.66
C PRO A 126 -24.23 -15.39 5.68
N PRO A 127 -24.48 -16.66 5.31
CA PRO A 127 -24.05 -17.78 6.14
C PRO A 127 -22.55 -17.65 6.42
N ARG A 128 -22.10 -18.10 7.60
CA ARG A 128 -20.68 -18.05 7.99
C ARG A 128 -19.94 -19.19 7.26
N PRO A 129 -19.22 -18.95 6.15
CA PRO A 129 -18.39 -20.01 5.61
C PRO A 129 -17.27 -20.32 6.61
N GLY A 130 -16.88 -21.58 6.70
CA GLY A 130 -15.56 -21.88 7.25
C GLY A 130 -14.47 -21.27 6.37
N SER A 131 -13.25 -21.19 6.88
CA SER A 131 -12.08 -20.75 6.12
C SER A 131 -10.97 -21.78 6.17
N ARG A 132 -9.99 -21.63 5.30
CA ARG A 132 -8.75 -22.39 5.36
C ARG A 132 -7.64 -21.50 5.90
N LEU A 133 -6.86 -22.08 6.80
CA LEU A 133 -5.56 -21.56 7.22
C LEU A 133 -4.49 -22.40 6.53
N VAL A 134 -3.70 -21.79 5.66
CA VAL A 134 -2.59 -22.47 4.97
C VAL A 134 -1.29 -22.05 5.62
N VAL A 135 -0.54 -23.04 6.09
CA VAL A 135 0.77 -22.86 6.73
C VAL A 135 1.83 -23.33 5.77
N VAL A 136 2.70 -22.43 5.34
CA VAL A 136 3.83 -22.74 4.46
C VAL A 136 5.11 -22.72 5.28
N ALA A 137 5.73 -23.88 5.44
CA ALA A 137 6.99 -24.05 6.15
C ALA A 137 8.18 -23.53 5.33
N GLU A 138 9.33 -23.35 5.98
CA GLU A 138 10.56 -22.87 5.34
C GLU A 138 11.13 -23.80 4.26
N ASP A 139 10.73 -25.07 4.26
CA ASP A 139 11.09 -26.05 3.22
C ASP A 139 10.12 -26.05 2.04
N GLY A 140 9.04 -25.26 2.13
CA GLY A 140 8.06 -25.05 1.07
C GLY A 140 6.90 -26.03 1.18
N GLY A 141 6.94 -26.93 2.17
CA GLY A 141 5.81 -27.75 2.54
C GLY A 141 4.64 -26.87 2.96
N ALA A 142 3.51 -27.03 2.29
CA ALA A 142 2.27 -26.37 2.64
C ALA A 142 1.34 -27.36 3.35
N ARG A 143 0.74 -26.94 4.46
CA ARG A 143 -0.33 -27.68 5.14
C ARG A 143 -1.56 -26.81 5.26
N THR A 144 -2.72 -27.37 4.94
CA THR A 144 -4.01 -26.70 5.13
C THR A 144 -4.68 -27.18 6.42
N ILE A 145 -5.18 -26.24 7.20
CA ILE A 145 -5.96 -26.45 8.42
C ILE A 145 -7.36 -25.89 8.16
N ALA A 146 -8.39 -26.71 8.38
CA ALA A 146 -9.76 -26.27 8.26
C ALA A 146 -10.17 -25.46 9.50
N VAL A 147 -10.77 -24.29 9.31
CA VAL A 147 -11.33 -23.46 10.38
C VAL A 147 -12.83 -23.37 10.18
N ASP A 148 -13.62 -23.71 11.19
CA ASP A 148 -15.10 -23.70 11.10
C ASP A 148 -15.72 -22.28 11.10
N ARG A 149 -14.87 -21.25 11.15
CA ARG A 149 -15.21 -19.82 11.06
C ARG A 149 -14.40 -19.14 9.97
N PRO A 150 -14.87 -18.00 9.43
CA PRO A 150 -14.03 -17.14 8.64
C PRO A 150 -12.91 -16.56 9.50
N THR A 151 -11.71 -16.54 8.94
CA THR A 151 -10.48 -16.04 9.58
C THR A 151 -10.11 -14.71 8.95
N GLU A 152 -9.91 -13.68 9.76
CA GLU A 152 -9.48 -12.35 9.30
C GLU A 152 -7.96 -12.23 9.28
N SER A 153 -7.28 -12.72 10.32
CA SER A 153 -5.83 -12.56 10.44
C SER A 153 -5.20 -13.60 11.35
N VAL A 154 -3.87 -13.70 11.24
CA VAL A 154 -3.00 -14.53 12.08
C VAL A 154 -1.97 -13.61 12.73
N THR A 155 -1.73 -13.78 14.02
CA THR A 155 -0.67 -13.06 14.76
C THR A 155 0.22 -14.09 15.47
N PRO A 156 1.34 -14.49 14.85
CA PRO A 156 2.32 -15.34 15.50
C PRO A 156 3.01 -14.59 16.65
N ARG A 157 3.14 -15.24 17.80
CA ARG A 157 3.84 -14.72 18.99
C ARG A 157 4.79 -15.76 19.57
N PRO A 158 5.75 -15.34 20.42
CA PRO A 158 6.60 -16.30 21.13
C PRO A 158 5.81 -17.33 21.94
N ASP A 159 4.69 -16.91 22.55
CA ASP A 159 3.89 -17.72 23.46
C ASP A 159 2.75 -18.50 22.77
N GLY A 160 2.52 -18.31 21.47
CA GLY A 160 1.47 -19.00 20.73
C GLY A 160 1.17 -18.37 19.38
N ILE A 161 0.10 -18.83 18.74
CA ILE A 161 -0.44 -18.24 17.50
C ILE A 161 -1.84 -17.74 17.81
N TYR A 162 -2.11 -16.49 17.49
CA TYR A 162 -3.43 -15.89 17.70
C TYR A 162 -4.17 -15.81 16.37
N LEU A 163 -5.32 -16.46 16.29
CA LEU A 163 -6.16 -16.48 15.10
C LEU A 163 -7.36 -15.56 15.32
N ARG A 164 -7.50 -14.51 14.52
CA ARG A 164 -8.66 -13.61 14.61
C ARG A 164 -9.77 -14.15 13.72
N VAL A 165 -10.89 -14.54 14.32
CA VAL A 165 -12.00 -15.21 13.62
C VAL A 165 -13.36 -14.59 13.95
N HIS A 166 -14.32 -14.70 13.05
CA HIS A 166 -15.66 -14.18 13.29
C HIS A 166 -16.48 -15.11 14.20
N GLY A 167 -16.65 -14.72 15.46
CA GLY A 167 -17.42 -15.48 16.45
C GLY A 167 -18.94 -15.40 16.25
N LYS A 168 -19.43 -14.32 15.63
CA LYS A 168 -20.87 -14.07 15.35
C LYS A 168 -21.08 -13.71 13.87
N PRO A 169 -22.30 -13.87 13.32
CA PRO A 169 -22.62 -13.32 12.00
C PRO A 169 -22.43 -11.80 12.04
N PRO A 170 -22.09 -11.17 10.90
CA PRO A 170 -22.04 -9.72 10.84
C PRO A 170 -23.42 -9.13 11.14
N THR A 171 -23.44 -7.99 11.83
CA THR A 171 -24.67 -7.26 12.15
C THR A 171 -24.79 -6.07 11.21
N ALA A 172 -25.93 -5.95 10.52
CA ALA A 172 -26.20 -4.77 9.70
C ALA A 172 -26.32 -3.52 10.59
N VAL A 173 -25.58 -2.47 10.26
CA VAL A 173 -25.59 -1.19 10.96
C VAL A 173 -25.98 -0.06 10.00
N PRO A 174 -26.93 0.81 10.35
CA PRO A 174 -27.28 1.94 9.50
C PRO A 174 -26.11 2.92 9.41
N MET A 175 -25.82 3.41 8.21
CA MET A 175 -24.86 4.47 7.96
C MET A 175 -25.57 5.83 7.91
N GLY A 176 -24.94 6.86 8.46
CA GLY A 176 -25.49 8.21 8.54
C GLY A 176 -26.32 8.47 9.81
N ASP A 177 -27.02 9.60 9.84
CA ASP A 177 -27.91 9.94 10.95
C ASP A 177 -29.08 8.94 11.03
N PRO A 178 -29.49 8.49 12.24
CA PRO A 178 -30.62 7.57 12.42
C PRO A 178 -31.93 8.00 11.75
N ARG A 179 -32.11 9.30 11.49
CA ARG A 179 -33.29 9.88 10.81
C ARG A 179 -33.14 9.97 9.30
N THR A 180 -31.92 9.83 8.78
CA THR A 180 -31.62 9.91 7.34
C THR A 180 -30.59 8.83 6.99
N VAL A 181 -30.93 7.57 7.26
CA VAL A 181 -30.06 6.42 6.94
C VAL A 181 -29.74 6.45 5.45
N THR A 182 -28.48 6.73 5.11
CA THR A 182 -27.99 6.87 3.72
C THR A 182 -27.54 5.55 3.13
N GLY A 183 -27.34 4.53 3.97
CA GLY A 183 -26.97 3.18 3.57
C GLY A 183 -26.86 2.24 4.76
N TRP A 184 -26.41 1.01 4.51
CA TRP A 184 -26.13 0.02 5.54
C TRP A 184 -24.68 -0.46 5.43
N GLY A 185 -23.99 -0.53 6.55
CA GLY A 185 -22.70 -1.20 6.70
C GLY A 185 -22.86 -2.48 7.52
N TYR A 186 -21.76 -3.18 7.77
CA TYR A 186 -21.75 -4.37 8.59
C TYR A 186 -20.71 -4.26 9.69
N ALA A 187 -21.15 -4.48 10.92
CA ALA A 187 -20.29 -4.65 12.07
C ALA A 187 -19.91 -6.14 12.17
N TYR A 188 -18.62 -6.41 12.02
CA TYR A 188 -18.06 -7.75 12.20
C TYR A 188 -17.61 -7.91 13.66
N HIS A 189 -17.99 -9.04 14.27
CA HIS A 189 -17.55 -9.40 15.61
C HIS A 189 -16.48 -10.47 15.51
N ALA A 190 -15.23 -10.05 15.62
CA ALA A 190 -14.09 -10.94 15.62
C ALA A 190 -13.56 -11.16 17.05
N GLU A 191 -13.13 -12.37 17.34
CA GLU A 191 -12.51 -12.78 18.59
C GLU A 191 -11.18 -13.47 18.27
N HIS A 192 -10.21 -13.38 19.17
CA HIS A 192 -8.92 -14.05 19.03
C HIS A 192 -8.94 -15.43 19.69
N LEU A 193 -8.60 -16.47 18.92
CA LEU A 193 -8.34 -17.81 19.44
C LEU A 193 -6.84 -17.96 19.68
N ARG A 194 -6.46 -18.38 20.89
CA ARG A 194 -5.07 -18.73 21.18
C ARG A 194 -4.82 -20.19 20.82
N LEU A 195 -3.89 -20.42 19.89
CA LEU A 195 -3.47 -21.72 19.43
C LEU A 195 -2.08 -22.04 20.00
N THR A 196 -1.89 -23.30 20.40
CA THR A 196 -0.59 -23.84 20.83
C THR A 196 -0.20 -24.98 19.90
N GLU A 197 1.10 -25.11 19.64
CA GLU A 197 1.62 -26.21 18.84
C GLU A 197 1.60 -27.55 19.63
N PRO A 198 1.44 -28.69 18.94
CA PRO A 198 1.24 -28.84 17.50
C PRO A 198 -0.19 -28.48 17.06
N LEU A 199 -0.33 -27.80 15.92
CA LEU A 199 -1.65 -27.41 15.40
C LEU A 199 -2.38 -28.62 14.77
N PRO A 200 -3.68 -28.83 15.04
CA PRO A 200 -4.46 -29.89 14.42
C PRO A 200 -4.79 -29.58 12.96
N ASP A 201 -5.39 -30.55 12.27
CA ASP A 201 -5.88 -30.37 10.88
C ASP A 201 -7.22 -29.63 10.81
N ARG A 202 -7.90 -29.46 11.97
CA ARG A 202 -9.16 -28.74 12.10
C ARG A 202 -9.21 -27.93 13.39
N ILE A 203 -9.61 -26.67 13.28
CA ILE A 203 -9.85 -25.73 14.37
C ILE A 203 -11.35 -25.50 14.47
N GLU A 204 -11.92 -25.84 15.62
CA GLU A 204 -13.32 -25.57 15.93
C GLU A 204 -13.41 -24.45 16.96
N TYR A 205 -14.03 -23.34 16.58
CA TYR A 205 -14.10 -22.10 17.35
C TYR A 205 -14.44 -22.28 18.84
N GLU A 206 -15.38 -23.18 19.15
CA GLU A 206 -15.83 -23.38 20.53
C GLU A 206 -14.78 -24.07 21.43
N GLN A 207 -13.81 -24.77 20.84
CA GLN A 207 -12.84 -25.59 21.57
C GLN A 207 -11.63 -24.80 22.07
N TYR A 208 -11.42 -23.57 21.59
CA TYR A 208 -10.22 -22.78 21.90
C TYR A 208 -10.50 -21.67 22.90
N GLU A 209 -9.47 -21.33 23.67
CA GLU A 209 -9.44 -20.18 24.56
C GLU A 209 -9.59 -18.88 23.75
N LYS A 210 -10.54 -18.04 24.15
CA LYS A 210 -10.73 -16.69 23.59
C LYS A 210 -9.84 -15.76 24.38
N ARG A 211 -8.78 -15.29 23.75
CA ARG A 211 -7.79 -14.44 24.39
C ARG A 211 -7.18 -13.48 23.38
N GLU A 212 -7.32 -12.19 23.68
CA GLU A 212 -6.60 -11.14 22.97
C GLU A 212 -5.10 -11.34 23.15
N PRO A 213 -4.28 -11.20 22.09
CA PRO A 213 -2.85 -11.12 22.26
C PRO A 213 -2.52 -9.87 23.09
N ASP A 214 -1.46 -9.95 23.91
CA ASP A 214 -0.93 -8.74 24.53
C ASP A 214 -0.56 -7.78 23.39
N MET A 215 -1.16 -6.58 23.41
CA MET A 215 -1.05 -5.59 22.36
C MET A 215 0.38 -5.04 22.30
N GLU A 216 1.28 -5.71 21.59
CA GLU A 216 2.24 -4.94 20.80
C GLU A 216 1.47 -4.36 19.63
N PRO A 217 1.66 -3.07 19.30
CA PRO A 217 1.08 -2.50 18.08
C PRO A 217 1.32 -3.50 16.95
N PRO A 218 0.29 -3.84 16.16
CA PRO A 218 0.51 -4.61 14.96
C PRO A 218 1.70 -3.98 14.24
N LEU A 219 2.59 -4.79 13.71
CA LEU A 219 3.45 -4.36 12.61
C LEU A 219 2.49 -4.09 11.44
N TRP A 220 1.73 -3.00 11.51
CA TRP A 220 0.83 -2.56 10.46
C TRP A 220 1.72 -2.39 9.25
N ASN A 221 1.52 -3.25 8.26
CA ASN A 221 2.09 -3.21 6.92
C ASN A 221 3.31 -2.30 6.82
N LEU A 222 4.46 -2.84 7.22
CA LEU A 222 5.76 -2.33 6.81
C LEU A 222 5.74 -2.19 5.28
N GLY A 223 5.44 -0.97 4.83
CA GLY A 223 5.52 -0.53 3.44
C GLY A 223 4.22 -0.26 2.68
N GLY A 224 3.05 -0.71 3.10
CA GLY A 224 1.82 -0.54 2.31
C GLY A 224 0.96 0.59 2.83
N ALA A 225 0.72 1.62 2.00
CA ALA A 225 -0.11 2.77 2.34
C ALA A 225 -1.46 2.39 2.97
N GLY A 226 -1.61 2.69 4.25
CA GLY A 226 -2.87 3.16 4.80
C GLY A 226 -2.74 4.67 5.02
N PRO A 227 -3.78 5.48 4.75
CA PRO A 227 -3.81 6.92 5.06
C PRO A 227 -3.80 7.24 6.57
N TRP A 228 -3.27 6.31 7.38
CA TRP A 228 -3.39 6.27 8.82
C TRP A 228 -2.01 6.00 9.43
N THR A 229 -1.04 6.84 9.11
CA THR A 229 -0.10 7.21 10.16
C THR A 229 -0.93 7.76 11.33
N PRO A 230 -0.68 7.35 12.59
CA PRO A 230 -1.48 7.86 13.71
C PRO A 230 -1.49 9.37 13.57
N TRP A 231 -2.69 9.96 13.61
CA TRP A 231 -2.79 11.40 13.67
C TRP A 231 -1.89 11.86 14.82
N HIS A 232 -1.42 13.11 14.82
CA HIS A 232 -0.62 13.65 15.92
C HIS A 232 -1.38 13.67 17.28
N ASP A 233 -2.49 12.93 17.40
CA ASP A 233 -3.21 12.53 18.59
C ASP A 233 -2.33 11.68 19.52
N PRO A 234 -2.12 12.12 20.77
CA PRO A 234 -1.29 11.41 21.74
C PRO A 234 -1.67 9.95 22.01
N GLU A 235 -2.95 9.58 21.98
CA GLU A 235 -3.41 8.21 22.26
C GLU A 235 -3.03 7.28 21.10
N GLU A 236 -3.28 7.72 19.87
CA GLU A 236 -2.90 6.96 18.68
C GLU A 236 -1.38 6.82 18.55
N VAL A 237 -0.61 7.89 18.80
CA VAL A 237 0.86 7.81 18.73
C VAL A 237 1.43 6.90 19.82
N THR A 238 0.89 6.95 21.03
CA THR A 238 1.33 6.05 22.12
C THR A 238 1.10 4.59 21.76
N ARG A 239 -0.05 4.31 21.14
CA ARG A 239 -0.46 2.96 20.75
C ARG A 239 0.28 2.45 19.52
N TYR A 240 0.42 3.27 18.47
CA TYR A 240 0.81 2.85 17.13
C TYR A 240 2.10 3.49 16.61
N GLY A 241 2.69 4.45 17.32
CA GLY A 241 3.90 5.14 16.86
C GLY A 241 5.12 4.24 16.77
N LEU A 242 5.98 4.51 15.79
CA LEU A 242 7.26 3.80 15.60
C LEU A 242 8.20 4.10 16.76
N ARG A 243 8.88 3.09 17.31
CA ARG A 243 9.82 3.29 18.43
C ARG A 243 11.20 3.60 17.87
N ALA A 244 11.75 4.79 18.15
CA ALA A 244 13.14 5.13 17.79
C ALA A 244 13.71 6.16 18.76
N GLY A 245 14.98 6.00 19.16
CA GLY A 245 15.65 6.93 20.09
C GLY A 245 14.93 7.14 21.43
N GLY A 246 14.22 6.13 21.93
CA GLY A 246 13.43 6.23 23.17
C GLY A 246 12.11 6.98 23.05
N LEU A 247 11.70 7.38 21.84
CA LEU A 247 10.44 8.08 21.56
C LEU A 247 9.48 7.21 20.73
N ARG A 248 8.21 7.62 20.71
CA ARG A 248 7.18 7.14 19.77
C ARG A 248 7.00 8.15 18.65
N TRP A 249 7.24 7.73 17.42
CA TRP A 249 7.22 8.60 16.26
C TRP A 249 5.94 8.44 15.46
N ALA A 250 5.40 9.57 15.05
CA ALA A 250 4.33 9.68 14.07
C ALA A 250 4.81 10.53 12.91
N LEU A 251 4.35 10.21 11.70
CA LEU A 251 4.63 10.98 10.51
C LEU A 251 3.30 11.46 9.96
N GLY A 252 3.18 12.68 9.47
CA GLY A 252 1.88 13.14 9.00
C GLY A 252 1.83 14.60 8.65
N ALA A 253 0.66 14.99 8.15
CA ALA A 253 0.32 16.36 7.87
C ALA A 253 -0.13 17.10 9.14
N LEU A 254 0.30 18.35 9.32
CA LEU A 254 -0.02 19.15 10.51
C LEU A 254 -1.48 19.67 10.61
N ALA A 255 -2.39 19.40 9.66
CA ALA A 255 -3.73 20.01 9.69
C ALA A 255 -4.87 19.15 9.12
N HIS A 256 -6.05 19.26 9.76
CA HIS A 256 -7.37 18.80 9.28
C HIS A 256 -7.99 19.71 8.19
N GLN A 257 -7.20 20.55 7.51
CA GLN A 257 -7.74 21.42 6.47
C GLN A 257 -7.56 20.82 5.07
N PRO A 258 -8.58 20.90 4.19
CA PRO A 258 -8.52 20.33 2.85
C PRO A 258 -7.69 21.23 1.94
N LEU A 259 -6.39 21.02 1.87
CA LEU A 259 -5.50 21.78 0.98
C LEU A 259 -4.49 20.85 0.28
N GLY A 260 -5.00 19.94 -0.56
CA GLY A 260 -4.29 19.25 -1.65
C GLY A 260 -2.88 18.68 -1.36
N ASP A 261 -2.07 18.47 -2.39
CA ASP A 261 -0.74 17.85 -2.29
C ASP A 261 0.32 18.61 -1.45
N ARG A 262 -0.04 19.67 -0.72
CA ARG A 262 0.92 20.59 -0.06
C ARG A 262 0.90 20.55 1.45
N TYR A 263 0.53 19.41 2.02
CA TYR A 263 0.60 19.25 3.47
C TYR A 263 2.04 19.45 3.94
N PRO A 264 2.30 20.34 4.91
CA PRO A 264 3.58 20.35 5.61
C PRO A 264 3.70 19.00 6.31
N LEU A 265 4.62 18.19 5.81
CA LEU A 265 4.87 16.85 6.29
C LEU A 265 5.86 16.95 7.43
N VAL A 266 5.51 16.38 8.57
CA VAL A 266 6.40 16.34 9.73
C VAL A 266 6.54 14.94 10.27
N ALA A 267 7.65 14.71 10.96
CA ALA A 267 7.78 13.62 11.93
C ALA A 267 7.77 14.22 13.33
N THR A 268 6.89 13.74 14.20
CA THR A 268 6.84 14.12 15.62
C THR A 268 7.24 12.96 16.49
N GLY A 269 8.17 13.19 17.42
CA GLY A 269 8.57 12.22 18.43
C GLY A 269 7.91 12.54 19.76
N HIS A 270 7.26 11.54 20.35
CA HIS A 270 6.43 11.65 21.54
C HIS A 270 6.99 10.81 22.67
N ASP A 271 6.74 11.28 23.88
CA ASP A 271 6.98 10.54 25.11
C ASP A 271 6.15 9.24 25.12
N PRO A 272 6.77 8.05 25.29
CA PRO A 272 6.04 6.79 25.18
C PRO A 272 4.99 6.53 26.26
N GLU A 273 5.04 7.24 27.39
CA GLU A 273 4.10 7.04 28.50
C GLU A 273 2.95 8.05 28.44
N SER A 274 3.28 9.32 28.18
CA SER A 274 2.31 10.41 28.20
C SER A 274 1.75 10.79 26.82
N GLY A 275 2.34 10.30 25.73
CA GLY A 275 1.98 10.69 24.36
C GLY A 275 2.31 12.15 24.02
N ARG A 276 2.97 12.89 24.93
CA ARG A 276 3.29 14.30 24.73
C ARG A 276 4.41 14.45 23.69
N GLU A 277 4.18 15.30 22.70
CA GLU A 277 5.21 15.68 21.72
C GLU A 277 6.45 16.28 22.41
N ARG A 278 7.63 15.76 22.06
CA ARG A 278 8.94 16.20 22.55
C ARG A 278 9.78 16.86 21.47
N VAL A 279 9.61 16.40 20.24
CA VAL A 279 10.43 16.79 19.09
C VAL A 279 9.59 16.79 17.83
N ARG A 280 9.93 17.68 16.90
CA ARG A 280 9.32 17.80 15.59
C ARG A 280 10.39 18.03 14.55
N VAL A 281 10.30 17.31 13.45
CA VAL A 281 11.19 17.39 12.29
C VAL A 281 10.35 17.73 11.08
N ASP A 282 10.73 18.80 10.38
CA ASP A 282 10.14 19.18 9.10
C ASP A 282 10.69 18.26 7.99
N LEU A 283 9.79 17.60 7.27
CA LEU A 283 10.10 16.69 6.15
C LEU A 283 9.75 17.32 4.79
N GLY A 284 9.38 18.60 4.76
CA GLY A 284 8.96 19.33 3.57
C GLY A 284 7.46 19.21 3.33
N THR A 285 7.07 18.93 2.09
CA THR A 285 5.66 18.87 1.68
C THR A 285 5.29 17.53 1.07
N GLY A 286 4.06 17.08 1.34
CA GLY A 286 3.48 15.90 0.72
C GLY A 286 2.95 14.92 1.76
N TRP A 287 2.95 13.64 1.40
CA TRP A 287 2.38 12.60 2.23
C TRP A 287 3.42 11.54 2.62
N PRO A 288 3.34 10.98 3.83
CA PRO A 288 4.12 9.80 4.16
C PRO A 288 3.53 8.60 3.42
N ARG A 289 4.37 7.85 2.72
CA ARG A 289 3.99 6.62 2.01
C ARG A 289 4.32 5.38 2.82
N ALA A 290 5.48 5.39 3.47
CA ALA A 290 5.96 4.33 4.32
C ALA A 290 6.90 4.90 5.37
N ALA A 291 6.99 4.25 6.53
CA ALA A 291 7.97 4.56 7.54
C ALA A 291 8.41 3.27 8.25
N ALA A 292 9.66 3.25 8.71
CA ALA A 292 10.24 2.12 9.42
C ALA A 292 11.29 2.61 10.43
N GLU A 293 11.49 1.87 11.51
CA GLU A 293 12.71 2.01 12.31
C GLU A 293 13.73 0.97 11.85
N CYS A 294 14.98 1.40 11.68
CA CYS A 294 16.08 0.51 11.34
C CYS A 294 17.42 1.11 11.78
N GLY A 295 18.22 0.33 12.52
CA GLY A 295 19.54 0.74 13.00
C GLY A 295 19.48 1.93 13.98
N GLY A 296 18.38 2.10 14.72
CA GLY A 296 18.18 3.24 15.62
C GLY A 296 17.75 4.54 14.91
N PHE A 297 17.62 4.53 13.59
CA PHE A 297 17.12 5.65 12.79
C PHE A 297 15.66 5.44 12.41
N LEU A 298 14.94 6.55 12.27
CA LEU A 298 13.63 6.54 11.63
C LEU A 298 13.81 6.77 10.13
N TRP A 299 13.17 5.96 9.31
CA TRP A 299 13.19 6.06 7.85
C TRP A 299 11.81 6.38 7.33
N ALA A 300 11.74 7.25 6.34
CA ALA A 300 10.47 7.68 5.74
C ALA A 300 10.56 7.72 4.22
N LEU A 301 9.52 7.23 3.54
CA LEU A 301 9.24 7.56 2.16
C LEU A 301 8.20 8.67 2.14
N ALA A 302 8.57 9.81 1.57
CA ALA A 302 7.78 11.03 1.62
C ALA A 302 7.77 11.74 0.27
N GLY A 303 6.66 12.43 -0.02
CA GLY A 303 6.54 13.32 -1.17
C GLY A 303 5.18 13.20 -1.86
N THR A 304 5.01 13.99 -2.93
CA THR A 304 3.78 14.02 -3.74
C THR A 304 3.99 13.24 -5.02
N ARG A 305 4.75 13.84 -5.96
CA ARG A 305 5.06 13.32 -7.29
C ARG A 305 6.42 12.63 -7.34
N THR A 306 7.41 13.19 -6.65
CA THR A 306 8.75 12.58 -6.51
C THR A 306 8.93 12.13 -5.08
N ARG A 307 8.99 10.82 -4.88
CA ARG A 307 9.23 10.25 -3.57
C ARG A 307 10.71 10.37 -3.20
N GLN A 308 10.95 10.78 -1.98
CA GLN A 308 12.27 10.86 -1.40
C GLN A 308 12.35 9.90 -0.22
N LEU A 309 13.46 9.16 -0.16
CA LEU A 309 13.84 8.43 1.02
C LEU A 309 14.55 9.39 1.97
N LEU A 310 14.02 9.49 3.19
CA LEU A 310 14.55 10.31 4.26
C LEU A 310 15.05 9.41 5.38
N ARG A 311 16.24 9.71 5.91
CA ARG A 311 16.74 9.16 7.16
C ARG A 311 16.65 10.24 8.23
N ILE A 312 16.04 9.92 9.36
CA ILE A 312 15.79 10.83 10.48
C ILE A 312 16.56 10.30 11.68
N ASP A 313 17.48 11.11 12.19
CA ASP A 313 18.18 10.84 13.45
C ASP A 313 17.30 11.30 14.62
N PRO A 314 16.80 10.36 15.46
CA PRO A 314 15.90 10.70 16.55
C PRO A 314 16.58 11.48 17.68
N LEU A 315 17.92 11.43 17.78
CA LEU A 315 18.68 12.14 18.82
C LEU A 315 18.94 13.60 18.42
N SER A 316 19.29 13.85 17.16
CA SER A 316 19.56 15.20 16.66
C SER A 316 18.34 15.91 16.06
N ALA A 317 17.24 15.19 15.85
CA ALA A 317 16.01 15.70 15.24
C ALA A 317 16.24 16.26 13.82
N ARG A 318 17.09 15.60 13.05
CA ARG A 318 17.44 16.02 11.68
C ARG A 318 17.07 14.95 10.68
N ALA A 319 16.52 15.40 9.55
CA ALA A 319 16.26 14.58 8.38
C ALA A 319 17.35 14.80 7.32
N GLU A 320 17.77 13.71 6.69
CA GLU A 320 18.69 13.67 5.55
C GLU A 320 18.00 12.98 4.38
N ALA A 321 17.97 13.62 3.21
CA ALA A 321 17.45 13.00 2.00
C ALA A 321 18.53 12.16 1.30
N LEU A 322 18.13 10.98 0.79
CA LEU A 322 19.03 9.99 0.21
C LEU A 322 18.72 9.74 -1.26
N PRO A 323 19.03 10.70 -2.16
CA PRO A 323 18.70 10.61 -3.58
C PRO A 323 19.38 9.42 -4.29
N GLN A 324 20.50 8.93 -3.76
CA GLN A 324 21.25 7.82 -4.32
C GLN A 324 20.41 6.55 -4.46
N VAL A 325 19.46 6.29 -3.55
CA VAL A 325 18.62 5.08 -3.59
C VAL A 325 17.66 5.12 -4.79
N GLY A 326 17.06 6.28 -5.05
CA GLY A 326 16.23 6.51 -6.24
C GLY A 326 17.00 6.58 -7.56
N SER A 327 18.34 6.53 -7.52
CA SER A 327 19.21 6.52 -8.71
C SER A 327 19.76 5.14 -9.07
N ILE A 328 19.38 4.10 -8.32
CA ILE A 328 19.79 2.72 -8.58
C ILE A 328 19.07 2.23 -9.84
N ASP A 329 19.82 1.90 -10.90
CA ASP A 329 19.27 1.32 -12.12
C ASP A 329 18.91 -0.16 -11.88
N ILE A 330 17.64 -0.48 -12.12
CA ILE A 330 17.04 -1.81 -11.94
C ILE A 330 16.51 -2.40 -13.24
N ALA A 331 16.81 -1.80 -14.41
CA ALA A 331 16.25 -2.22 -15.69
C ALA A 331 16.45 -3.71 -16.01
N ASP A 332 17.58 -4.30 -15.61
CA ASP A 332 17.89 -5.72 -15.85
C ASP A 332 17.22 -6.69 -14.86
N ARG A 333 16.56 -6.15 -13.82
CA ARG A 333 15.86 -6.89 -12.75
C ARG A 333 14.33 -6.75 -12.83
N CYS A 334 13.82 -5.83 -13.64
CA CYS A 334 12.39 -5.71 -13.88
C CYS A 334 11.81 -6.95 -14.56
N TRP A 335 10.51 -7.17 -14.36
CA TRP A 335 9.77 -8.14 -15.16
C TRP A 335 9.89 -7.81 -16.67
N PRO A 336 9.82 -8.83 -17.53
CA PRO A 336 9.64 -8.58 -18.96
C PRO A 336 8.30 -7.89 -19.21
N LEU A 337 8.26 -7.05 -20.24
CA LEU A 337 7.01 -6.49 -20.72
C LEU A 337 6.14 -7.62 -21.29
N VAL A 338 4.84 -7.54 -21.05
CA VAL A 338 3.84 -8.39 -21.71
C VAL A 338 3.86 -8.08 -23.20
N GLY A 339 3.93 -9.10 -24.05
CA GLY A 339 3.93 -8.88 -25.50
C GLY A 339 2.56 -8.42 -25.98
N PHE A 340 2.51 -7.23 -26.57
CA PHE A 340 1.40 -6.75 -27.40
C PHE A 340 1.93 -6.54 -28.82
N ASP A 341 1.09 -6.77 -29.82
CA ASP A 341 1.41 -6.33 -31.17
C ASP A 341 1.13 -4.83 -31.35
N ALA A 342 1.61 -4.27 -32.47
CA ALA A 342 1.50 -2.84 -32.73
C ALA A 342 0.05 -2.37 -32.87
N ASP A 343 -0.83 -3.23 -33.41
CA ASP A 343 -2.23 -2.90 -33.66
C ASP A 343 -2.99 -2.86 -32.33
N GLU A 344 -2.74 -3.81 -31.42
CA GLU A 344 -3.28 -3.81 -30.06
C GLU A 344 -2.83 -2.57 -29.28
N VAL A 345 -1.55 -2.20 -29.39
CA VAL A 345 -1.02 -0.99 -28.73
C VAL A 345 -1.74 0.27 -29.22
N GLU A 346 -1.91 0.41 -30.54
CA GLU A 346 -2.60 1.55 -31.15
C GLU A 346 -4.07 1.59 -30.76
N GLU A 347 -4.77 0.45 -30.79
CA GLU A 347 -6.18 0.35 -30.38
C GLU A 347 -6.37 0.80 -28.92
N HIS A 348 -5.52 0.34 -28.01
CA HIS A 348 -5.57 0.73 -26.60
C HIS A 348 -5.32 2.23 -26.42
N ALA A 349 -4.31 2.78 -27.11
CA ALA A 349 -3.97 4.19 -27.04
C ALA A 349 -5.12 5.09 -27.55
N GLU A 350 -5.72 4.75 -28.70
CA GLU A 350 -6.83 5.48 -29.27
C GLU A 350 -8.09 5.38 -28.42
N ARG A 351 -8.36 4.22 -27.82
CA ARG A 351 -9.50 4.05 -26.91
C ARG A 351 -9.38 4.93 -25.68
N GLU A 352 -8.21 4.98 -25.04
CA GLU A 352 -7.98 5.89 -23.92
C GLU A 352 -8.03 7.36 -24.38
N ARG A 353 -7.43 7.71 -25.53
CA ARG A 353 -7.52 9.07 -26.08
C ARG A 353 -8.96 9.54 -26.28
N ALA A 354 -9.81 8.68 -26.86
CA ALA A 354 -11.23 8.96 -27.05
C ALA A 354 -11.96 9.16 -25.72
N ARG A 355 -11.66 8.32 -24.72
CA ARG A 355 -12.21 8.47 -23.37
C ARG A 355 -11.86 9.82 -22.73
N PHE A 356 -10.61 10.27 -22.87
CA PHE A 356 -10.20 11.58 -22.38
C PHE A 356 -10.82 12.75 -23.15
N GLU A 357 -11.04 12.57 -24.45
CA GLU A 357 -11.76 13.56 -25.26
C GLU A 357 -13.21 13.71 -24.76
N ASP A 358 -13.88 12.60 -24.47
CA ASP A 358 -15.22 12.59 -23.89
C ASP A 358 -15.25 13.18 -22.47
N ALA A 359 -14.25 12.89 -21.63
CA ALA A 359 -14.10 13.51 -20.31
C ALA A 359 -13.97 15.04 -20.40
N GLY A 360 -13.17 15.54 -21.35
CA GLY A 360 -13.05 16.99 -21.59
C GLY A 360 -14.37 17.64 -21.97
N ARG A 361 -15.20 16.96 -22.78
CA ARG A 361 -16.55 17.43 -23.13
C ARG A 361 -17.50 17.38 -21.93
N TYR A 362 -17.46 16.29 -21.17
CA TYR A 362 -18.30 16.09 -19.97
C TYR A 362 -18.03 17.18 -18.92
N LEU A 363 -16.75 17.46 -18.63
CA LEU A 363 -16.29 18.49 -17.70
C LEU A 363 -16.37 19.91 -18.28
N ARG A 364 -16.82 20.07 -19.53
CA ARG A 364 -16.96 21.37 -20.23
C ARG A 364 -15.67 22.18 -20.24
N LEU A 365 -14.54 21.51 -20.42
CA LEU A 365 -13.22 22.14 -20.44
C LEU A 365 -13.09 23.00 -21.70
N SER A 366 -12.57 24.22 -21.54
CA SER A 366 -12.42 25.16 -22.65
C SER A 366 -11.23 24.79 -23.52
N ASP A 367 -11.42 24.77 -24.84
CA ASP A 367 -10.40 24.42 -25.85
C ASP A 367 -9.68 23.09 -25.59
N ALA A 368 -10.36 22.09 -25.02
CA ALA A 368 -9.76 20.80 -24.67
C ALA A 368 -9.24 20.01 -25.88
N ARG A 369 -8.04 19.43 -25.74
CA ARG A 369 -7.38 18.61 -26.77
C ARG A 369 -6.71 17.40 -26.15
N SER A 370 -6.95 16.22 -26.71
CA SER A 370 -6.28 14.98 -26.32
C SER A 370 -5.31 14.52 -27.42
N GLU A 371 -4.10 14.14 -27.02
CA GLU A 371 -3.05 13.66 -27.92
C GLU A 371 -2.36 12.44 -27.31
N ILE A 372 -1.89 11.52 -28.15
CA ILE A 372 -1.05 10.39 -27.73
C ILE A 372 0.42 10.81 -27.80
N GLU A 373 1.17 10.55 -26.73
CA GLU A 373 2.59 10.89 -26.61
C GLU A 373 3.42 9.64 -26.24
N GLY A 374 4.60 9.51 -26.84
CA GLY A 374 5.57 8.46 -26.49
C GLY A 374 5.42 7.18 -27.30
N GLU A 375 6.13 6.14 -26.87
CA GLU A 375 6.15 4.81 -27.47
C GLU A 375 5.83 3.78 -26.39
N TRP A 376 5.26 2.64 -26.77
CA TRP A 376 5.00 1.55 -25.82
C TRP A 376 6.30 1.06 -25.17
N PRO A 377 6.32 0.79 -23.85
CA PRO A 377 5.21 0.82 -22.89
C PRO A 377 5.01 2.19 -22.18
N ASP A 378 5.76 3.21 -22.55
CA ASP A 378 5.74 4.54 -21.93
C ASP A 378 4.69 5.48 -22.56
N LEU A 379 3.80 4.94 -23.39
CA LEU A 379 2.75 5.67 -24.09
C LEU A 379 1.79 6.33 -23.09
N ARG A 380 1.49 7.60 -23.34
CA ARG A 380 0.60 8.44 -22.53
C ARG A 380 -0.47 9.09 -23.38
N VAL A 381 -1.64 9.31 -22.78
CA VAL A 381 -2.59 10.30 -23.30
C VAL A 381 -2.36 11.60 -22.56
N ARG A 382 -2.20 12.69 -23.30
CA ARG A 382 -2.13 14.06 -22.80
C ARG A 382 -3.46 14.76 -23.06
N LEU A 383 -4.10 15.31 -22.02
CA LEU A 383 -5.21 16.27 -22.15
C LEU A 383 -4.69 17.67 -21.81
N ALA A 384 -4.89 18.62 -22.72
CA ALA A 384 -4.61 20.03 -22.46
C ALA A 384 -5.86 20.89 -22.67
N PHE A 385 -6.10 21.86 -21.79
CA PHE A 385 -7.26 22.75 -21.84
C PHE A 385 -6.98 24.11 -21.20
N ARG A 386 -7.84 25.10 -21.48
CA ARG A 386 -7.83 26.42 -20.85
C ARG A 386 -8.65 26.41 -19.56
N HIS A 387 -8.15 27.06 -18.51
CA HIS A 387 -8.85 27.15 -17.23
C HIS A 387 -8.59 28.51 -16.56
N PRO A 388 -9.58 29.10 -15.85
CA PRO A 388 -9.40 30.38 -15.14
C PRO A 388 -8.28 30.39 -14.09
N HIS A 389 -7.87 29.22 -13.58
CA HIS A 389 -6.74 29.09 -12.67
C HIS A 389 -5.42 29.58 -13.28
N LEU A 390 -5.24 29.42 -14.60
CA LEU A 390 -4.07 29.91 -15.32
C LEU A 390 -4.51 30.79 -16.51
N PRO A 391 -4.85 32.07 -16.26
CA PRO A 391 -5.28 32.98 -17.31
C PRO A 391 -4.21 33.13 -18.39
N GLY A 392 -4.58 32.88 -19.65
CA GLY A 392 -3.66 32.99 -20.79
C GLY A 392 -2.73 31.79 -20.99
N GLY A 393 -2.75 30.79 -20.08
CA GLY A 393 -1.99 29.54 -20.21
C GLY A 393 -2.87 28.30 -20.41
N TRP A 394 -2.24 27.13 -20.34
CA TRP A 394 -2.88 25.81 -20.50
C TRP A 394 -2.65 24.96 -19.24
N LEU A 395 -3.70 24.28 -18.77
CA LEU A 395 -3.53 23.14 -17.88
C LEU A 395 -3.28 21.89 -18.73
N ARG A 396 -2.41 21.00 -18.24
CA ARG A 396 -2.05 19.77 -18.93
C ARG A 396 -2.00 18.62 -17.95
N ARG A 397 -2.72 17.53 -18.25
CA ARG A 397 -2.64 16.28 -17.51
C ARG A 397 -2.18 15.16 -18.43
N ARG A 398 -1.40 14.22 -17.89
CA ARG A 398 -0.92 13.04 -18.62
C ARG A 398 -1.27 11.78 -17.85
N TRP A 399 -1.78 10.80 -18.58
CA TRP A 399 -2.09 9.48 -18.05
C TRP A 399 -1.33 8.43 -18.83
N ARG A 400 -0.92 7.37 -18.14
CA ARG A 400 -0.29 6.23 -18.80
C ARG A 400 -1.39 5.38 -19.42
N VAL A 401 -1.11 4.84 -20.61
CA VAL A 401 -2.00 3.84 -21.23
C VAL A 401 -1.62 2.44 -20.78
N PHE A 402 -0.36 2.23 -20.43
CA PHE A 402 0.16 0.95 -19.97
C PHE A 402 0.87 1.06 -18.62
N ASP A 403 0.76 0.01 -17.82
CA ASP A 403 1.46 -0.15 -16.55
C ASP A 403 2.95 -0.44 -16.78
N GLU A 404 3.70 -0.68 -15.71
CA GLU A 404 5.14 -0.94 -15.81
C GLU A 404 5.52 -2.30 -16.39
N VAL A 405 4.57 -3.21 -16.54
CA VAL A 405 4.76 -4.49 -17.23
C VAL A 405 4.13 -4.47 -18.62
N GLY A 406 3.70 -3.30 -19.10
CA GLY A 406 3.18 -3.11 -20.46
C GLY A 406 1.73 -3.54 -20.65
N ARG A 407 0.95 -3.73 -19.57
CA ARG A 407 -0.48 -4.06 -19.65
C ARG A 407 -1.33 -2.80 -19.71
N PRO A 408 -2.46 -2.81 -20.42
CA PRO A 408 -3.39 -1.68 -20.45
C PRO A 408 -3.84 -1.32 -19.04
N THR A 409 -3.73 -0.04 -18.70
CA THR A 409 -4.31 0.50 -17.47
C THR A 409 -5.70 1.02 -17.78
N SER A 410 -6.71 0.57 -17.03
CA SER A 410 -8.01 1.22 -17.04
C SER A 410 -8.09 2.15 -15.85
N GLU A 411 -7.70 3.43 -16.02
CA GLU A 411 -8.02 4.43 -15.01
C GLU A 411 -9.52 4.73 -15.08
N THR A 412 -10.30 3.87 -14.42
CA THR A 412 -11.76 3.89 -14.43
C THR A 412 -12.36 5.19 -13.89
N HIS A 413 -11.55 6.04 -13.25
CA HIS A 413 -11.95 7.28 -12.59
C HIS A 413 -11.03 8.47 -12.92
N ALA A 414 -10.26 8.42 -14.02
CA ALA A 414 -9.35 9.51 -14.38
C ALA A 414 -10.07 10.87 -14.57
N ASP A 415 -11.28 10.82 -15.12
CA ASP A 415 -12.20 11.94 -15.27
C ASP A 415 -12.73 12.45 -13.93
N VAL A 416 -13.07 11.54 -13.00
CA VAL A 416 -13.49 11.88 -11.64
C VAL A 416 -12.36 12.57 -10.87
N HIS A 417 -11.13 12.06 -10.94
CA HIS A 417 -9.99 12.70 -10.29
C HIS A 417 -9.69 14.08 -10.88
N LEU A 418 -9.78 14.25 -12.20
CA LEU A 418 -9.62 15.56 -12.82
C LEU A 418 -10.73 16.54 -12.41
N MET A 419 -11.99 16.07 -12.37
CA MET A 419 -13.11 16.86 -11.86
C MET A 419 -12.86 17.30 -10.42
N GLU A 420 -12.45 16.37 -9.56
CA GLU A 420 -12.17 16.63 -8.14
C GLU A 420 -11.07 17.69 -7.99
N ASP A 421 -9.95 17.57 -8.71
CA ASP A 421 -8.87 18.56 -8.67
C ASP A 421 -9.33 19.96 -9.08
N LEU A 422 -10.18 20.03 -10.12
CA LEU A 422 -10.71 21.30 -10.63
C LEU A 422 -11.74 21.92 -9.67
N GLU A 423 -12.66 21.13 -9.12
CA GLU A 423 -13.73 21.60 -8.23
C GLU A 423 -13.21 21.97 -6.84
N THR A 424 -12.24 21.22 -6.33
CA THR A 424 -11.62 21.49 -5.02
C THR A 424 -10.51 22.54 -5.09
N GLY A 425 -10.14 22.98 -6.30
CA GLY A 425 -9.07 23.95 -6.51
C GLY A 425 -7.69 23.41 -6.12
N GLN A 426 -7.51 22.08 -6.12
CA GLN A 426 -6.25 21.40 -5.78
C GLN A 426 -5.24 21.44 -6.93
N LEU A 427 -5.20 22.55 -7.67
CA LEU A 427 -4.28 22.74 -8.78
C LEU A 427 -2.96 23.35 -8.27
N PRO A 428 -1.80 22.98 -8.85
CA PRO A 428 -0.54 23.67 -8.58
C PRO A 428 -0.65 25.16 -8.94
N PRO A 429 0.09 26.05 -8.27
CA PRO A 429 -0.09 27.46 -8.41
C PRO A 429 0.43 27.94 -9.78
N PRO A 430 -0.12 29.02 -10.33
CA PRO A 430 0.20 29.48 -11.68
C PRO A 430 1.68 29.75 -11.93
N GLU A 431 2.45 30.13 -10.92
CA GLU A 431 3.89 30.37 -11.01
C GLU A 431 4.73 29.12 -11.34
N GLU A 432 4.19 27.92 -11.15
CA GLU A 432 4.84 26.68 -11.57
C GLU A 432 4.68 26.38 -13.06
N ALA A 433 3.91 27.20 -13.79
CA ALA A 433 3.74 27.04 -15.21
C ALA A 433 5.06 27.29 -15.96
N VAL A 434 5.44 26.35 -16.81
CA VAL A 434 6.61 26.45 -17.69
C VAL A 434 6.11 26.71 -19.10
N ASP A 435 6.61 27.79 -19.71
CA ASP A 435 6.21 28.23 -21.05
C ASP A 435 4.68 28.37 -21.24
N GLY A 436 4.00 28.81 -20.19
CA GLY A 436 2.55 29.00 -20.18
C GLY A 436 1.74 27.70 -20.06
N VAL A 437 2.38 26.58 -19.70
CA VAL A 437 1.73 25.29 -19.45
C VAL A 437 1.95 24.86 -17.99
N LEU A 438 0.87 24.53 -17.30
CA LEU A 438 0.91 24.01 -15.93
C LEU A 438 0.52 22.53 -15.94
N ASP A 439 1.45 21.68 -15.52
CA ASP A 439 1.22 20.24 -15.38
C ASP A 439 0.47 19.92 -14.08
N ILE A 440 -0.72 19.36 -14.23
CA ILE A 440 -1.65 19.02 -13.13
C ILE A 440 -1.64 17.51 -12.86
#